data_AF-A0A957TI90-F1
#
_entry.id   AF-A0A957TI90-F1
#
_cell.length_a   1.000
_cell.length_b   1.000
_cell.length_c   1.000
_cell.angle_alpha   90.00
_cell.angle_beta   90.00
_cell.angle_gamma   90.00
#
_symmetry.space_group_name_H-M   'P 1'
#
loop_
_entity.id
_entity.type
_entity.pdbx_description
1 polymer ?
#
loop_
_entity_poly.entity_id
_entity_poly.type
_entity_poly.pdbx_seq_one_letter_code
_entity_poly.pdbx_strand_id
1 'polypeptide(L)' 'IGGGEMVRAPKSFGGTSGVIRFDQPATAVLDTVMRHGLEHHFSITYGDYRRELGIFAQQVGLPLLALT' A
#
# COMPACT_ATOMS: atom_id res chain seq x y z
N ILE A 1 1.51 -2.03 -5.62
CA ILE A 1 1.35 -2.90 -4.43
C ILE A 1 2.40 -2.54 -3.40
N GLY A 2 2.07 -2.58 -2.11
CA GLY A 2 2.99 -2.30 -1.01
C GLY A 2 2.69 -3.17 0.20
N GLY A 3 3.58 -3.16 1.19
CA GLY A 3 3.43 -3.89 2.44
C GLY A 3 3.61 -2.98 3.66
N GLY A 4 3.09 -3.43 4.79
CA GLY A 4 3.24 -2.75 6.07
C GLY A 4 2.42 -3.41 7.16
N GLU A 5 2.62 -2.95 8.38
CA GLU A 5 1.92 -3.42 9.57
C GLU A 5 0.89 -2.39 10.02
N MET A 6 -0.35 -2.82 10.25
CA MET A 6 -1.34 -2.03 10.97
C MET A 6 -0.92 -1.93 12.44
N VAL A 7 -0.56 -0.74 12.90
CA VAL A 7 -0.11 -0.54 14.28
C VAL A 7 -1.23 -0.05 15.18
N ARG A 8 -1.16 -0.42 16.47
CA ARG A 8 -2.00 0.19 17.50
C ARG A 8 -1.54 1.63 17.72
N ALA A 9 -2.39 2.59 17.39
CA ALA A 9 -2.13 4.01 17.57
C ALA A 9 -3.39 4.74 18.06
N PRO A 10 -3.26 5.93 18.66
CA PRO A 10 -4.38 6.83 18.86
C PRO A 10 -5.09 7.11 17.53
N LYS A 11 -6.39 7.36 17.61
CA LYS A 11 -7.20 7.65 16.43
C LYS A 11 -6.73 8.94 15.75
N SER A 12 -6.33 8.85 14.48
CA SER A 12 -5.82 10.00 13.74
C SER A 12 -6.91 11.01 13.36
N PHE A 13 -8.10 10.53 13.01
CA PHE A 13 -9.23 11.34 12.53
C PHE A 13 -10.57 10.73 12.95
N GLY A 14 -11.67 11.49 12.91
CA GLY A 14 -13.03 10.95 13.10
C GLY A 14 -13.38 9.82 12.11
N GLY A 15 -14.35 8.96 12.46
CA GLY A 15 -14.73 7.81 11.61
C GLY A 15 -13.80 6.58 11.73
N THR A 16 -13.67 5.80 10.66
CA THR A 16 -12.79 4.62 10.61
C THR A 16 -11.41 5.04 10.14
N SER A 17 -10.41 4.98 11.03
CA SER A 17 -9.02 5.31 10.72
C SER A 17 -8.08 4.23 11.26
N GLY A 18 -7.05 3.91 10.50
CA GLY A 18 -5.95 3.06 10.93
C GLY A 18 -4.60 3.68 10.61
N VAL A 19 -3.55 3.22 11.29
CA VAL A 19 -2.18 3.68 11.07
C VAL A 19 -1.35 2.51 10.55
N ILE A 20 -0.72 2.70 9.40
CA ILE A 20 0.18 1.72 8.78
C ILE A 20 1.62 2.16 9.02
N ARG A 21 2.43 1.24 9.52
CA ARG A 21 3.89 1.33 9.43
C ARG A 21 4.32 0.58 8.18
N PHE A 22 4.64 1.31 7.12
CA PHE A 22 5.10 0.72 5.86
C PHE A 22 6.43 -0.01 6.03
N ASP A 23 6.69 -0.98 5.16
CA ASP A 23 7.99 -1.68 5.09
C ASP A 23 9.13 -0.75 4.66
N GLN A 24 8.80 0.34 3.97
CA GLN A 24 9.70 1.44 3.60
C GLN A 24 9.39 2.71 4.41
N PRO A 25 10.31 3.69 4.47
CA PRO A 25 10.01 5.00 5.03
C PRO A 25 8.74 5.58 4.39
N ALA A 26 7.81 6.08 5.22
CA ALA A 26 6.52 6.61 4.74
C ALA A 26 6.71 7.74 3.72
N THR A 27 7.80 8.52 3.83
CA THR A 27 8.19 9.54 2.84
C THR A 27 8.51 8.96 1.47
N ALA A 28 9.18 7.80 1.40
CA ALA A 28 9.48 7.14 0.13
C ALA A 28 8.22 6.57 -0.54
N VAL A 29 7.30 6.03 0.27
CA VAL A 29 5.98 5.59 -0.21
C VAL A 29 5.19 6.77 -0.77
N LEU A 30 5.12 7.87 -0.03
CA LEU A 30 4.46 9.10 -0.47
C LEU A 30 5.07 9.64 -1.76
N ASP A 31 6.40 9.72 -1.84
CA ASP A 31 7.11 10.14 -3.06
C ASP A 31 6.72 9.29 -4.27
N THR A 32 6.63 7.97 -4.09
CA THR A 32 6.26 7.03 -5.17
C THR A 32 4.82 7.27 -5.62
N VAL A 33 3.88 7.40 -4.67
CA VAL A 33 2.46 7.70 -4.93
C VAL A 33 2.31 9.00 -5.72
N MET A 34 2.96 10.08 -5.26
CA MET A 34 2.87 11.40 -5.88
C MET A 34 3.50 11.44 -7.27
N ARG A 35 4.69 10.85 -7.44
CA ARG A 35 5.41 10.85 -8.73
C ARG A 35 4.69 10.07 -9.83
N HIS A 36 4.00 8.99 -9.47
CA HIS A 36 3.28 8.15 -10.43
C HIS A 36 1.79 8.51 -10.54
N GLY A 37 1.33 9.56 -9.87
CA GLY A 37 -0.05 10.03 -9.94
C GLY A 37 -1.08 9.00 -9.47
N LEU A 38 -0.75 8.20 -8.45
CA LEU A 38 -1.67 7.22 -7.91
C LEU A 38 -2.86 7.90 -7.23
N GLU A 39 -4.00 7.22 -7.27
CA GLU A 39 -5.23 7.70 -6.64
C GLU A 39 -5.18 7.61 -5.10
N HIS A 40 -6.12 8.27 -4.43
CA HIS A 40 -6.11 8.39 -2.97
C HIS A 40 -6.78 7.22 -2.25
N HIS A 41 -7.55 6.38 -2.96
CA HIS A 41 -8.05 5.13 -2.41
C HIS A 41 -7.04 4.01 -2.60
N PHE A 42 -7.07 3.08 -1.65
CA PHE A 42 -6.24 1.89 -1.65
C PHE A 42 -7.09 0.75 -1.11
N SER A 43 -6.92 -0.44 -1.68
CA SER A 43 -7.41 -1.67 -1.07
C SER A 43 -6.39 -2.15 -0.04
N ILE A 44 -6.86 -2.39 1.19
CA ILE A 44 -6.05 -2.89 2.30
C ILE A 44 -6.63 -4.24 2.72
N THR A 45 -5.77 -5.27 2.77
CA THR A 45 -6.15 -6.62 3.18
C THR A 45 -5.17 -7.15 4.23
N TYR A 46 -5.66 -8.02 5.11
CA TYR A 46 -4.82 -8.67 6.12
C TYR A 46 -4.06 -9.85 5.51
N GLY A 47 -2.73 -9.83 5.62
CA GLY A 47 -1.83 -10.85 5.08
C GLY A 47 -0.88 -10.31 4.01
N ASP A 48 0.18 -11.06 3.71
CA ASP A 48 1.10 -10.71 2.61
C ASP A 48 0.73 -11.50 1.35
N TYR A 49 0.10 -10.80 0.41
CA TYR A 49 -0.33 -11.35 -0.89
C TYR A 49 0.44 -10.73 -2.06
N ARG A 50 1.56 -10.04 -1.81
CA ARG A 50 2.29 -9.30 -2.86
C ARG A 50 2.75 -10.22 -3.98
N ARG A 51 3.17 -11.45 -3.64
CA ARG A 51 3.59 -12.46 -4.61
C ARG A 51 2.43 -12.90 -5.50
N GLU A 52 1.30 -13.26 -4.91
CA GLU A 52 0.09 -13.71 -5.60
C GLU A 52 -0.46 -12.61 -6.51
N LEU A 53 -0.50 -11.36 -6.03
CA LEU A 53 -0.90 -10.20 -6.83
C LEU A 53 0.08 -9.91 -7.97
N GLY A 54 1.38 -10.09 -7.75
CA GLY A 54 2.40 -9.95 -8.79
C GLY A 54 2.24 -10.99 -9.91
N ILE A 55 1.99 -12.25 -9.55
CA ILE A 55 1.69 -13.33 -10.51
C ILE A 55 0.42 -13.00 -11.30
N PHE A 56 -0.64 -12.59 -10.60
CA PHE A 56 -1.90 -12.21 -11.25
C PHE A 56 -1.72 -11.07 -12.26
N ALA A 57 -1.02 -9.99 -11.89
CA ALA A 57 -0.74 -8.87 -12.78
C ALA A 57 -0.03 -9.30 -14.07
N GLN A 58 0.95 -10.21 -13.96
CA GLN A 58 1.60 -10.80 -15.13
C GLN A 58 0.63 -11.59 -16.01
N GLN A 59 -0.22 -12.43 -15.41
CA GLN A 59 -1.20 -13.24 -16.15
C GLN A 59 -2.20 -12.40 -16.94
N VAL A 60 -2.58 -11.23 -16.42
CA VAL A 60 -3.55 -10.33 -17.08
C VAL A 60 -2.88 -9.21 -17.89
N GLY A 61 -1.55 -9.21 -17.99
CA GLY A 61 -0.80 -8.21 -18.77
C GLY A 61 -0.84 -6.80 -18.19
N LEU A 62 -1.00 -6.65 -16.87
CA LEU A 62 -1.00 -5.36 -16.19
C LEU A 62 0.42 -5.00 -15.70
N PRO A 63 0.88 -3.75 -15.91
CA PRO A 63 2.13 -3.29 -15.35
C PRO A 63 2.05 -3.28 -13.81
N LEU A 64 3.13 -3.72 -13.16
CA LEU A 64 3.23 -3.72 -11.71
C LEU A 64 4.05 -2.53 -11.24
N LEU A 65 3.45 -1.66 -10.43
CA LEU A 65 4.16 -0.65 -9.65
C LEU A 65 4.30 -1.11 -8.20
N ALA A 66 5.53 -1.29 -7.73
CA ALA A 66 5.81 -1.54 -6.32
C ALA A 66 5.91 -0.21 -5.56
N LEU A 67 5.31 -0.14 -4.36
CA LEU A 67 5.48 0.96 -3.42
C LEU A 67 6.70 0.76 -2.51
N THR A 68 7.47 -0.29 -2.79
CA THR A 68 8.59 -0.80 -1.98
C THR A 68 9.73 -1.25 -2.86
#